data_AF-A0A6I7PZH5-F1
#
_entry.id   AF-A0A6I7PZH5-F1
#
_cell.length_a   1.000
_cell.length_b   1.000
_cell.length_c   1.000
_cell.angle_alpha   90.00
_cell.angle_beta   90.00
_cell.angle_gamma   90.00
#
_symmetry.space_group_name_H-M   'P 1'
#
loop_
_entity.id
_entity.type
_entity.pdbx_description
1 polymer ?
#
loop_
_entity_poly.entity_id
_entity_poly.type
_entity_poly.pdbx_seq_one_letter_code
_entity_poly.pdbx_strand_id
1 'polypeptide(L)'
;MLIGPGRLAADDDNEATRWDRYRTTAADWWQRSRAATHSAWESAWEQARAALSPAEADAFQQVWTGVLPRLEAGLALQEVRRELPERAWFRRDQTDADADLDALLGEAVALLSTSPVQQYRTRIQALQAEILRARADLDTYRRQRVAAPAESRFGRNQADYDALIARRQADIRGYQAERDAIKATFANELRGIGLALTPDQVELLLATVVGDNLVDLGIVFDNVKAITEQLERLVRESGEDLQSARRYYGMYVILLRALAHMHTEVETRIATVYLPRIDDIATRARQLSEETRALRRAQPDQAELLDANLRAQALTIEAARVYRAYLLEQQAQVAAATATLTRDIEAAWNTYETVRVSGELVDLVQSSQRLISSLIEREVPALRPFQNLEMQREFQKLTEQLRRAEG
;
A
#
# COMPACT_ATOMS: atom_id res chain seq x y z
N MET A 1 22.24 28.73 49.71
CA MET A 1 22.72 28.47 48.33
C MET A 1 21.47 28.43 47.45
N LEU A 2 21.30 29.46 46.62
CA LEU A 2 20.11 29.71 45.78
C LEU A 2 20.09 28.72 44.60
N ILE A 3 18.98 28.01 44.40
CA ILE A 3 18.72 27.23 43.18
C ILE A 3 17.69 28.01 42.37
N GLY A 4 18.13 28.59 41.24
CA GLY A 4 17.29 29.35 40.32
C GLY A 4 16.42 28.45 39.43
N PRO A 5 15.29 28.96 38.89
CA PRO A 5 14.42 28.19 38.02
C PRO A 5 15.05 28.08 36.62
N GLY A 6 15.53 26.89 36.27
CA GLY A 6 16.07 26.56 34.97
C GLY A 6 14.98 26.29 33.93
N ARG A 7 14.86 27.20 32.96
CA ARG A 7 14.40 27.05 31.56
C ARG A 7 13.47 25.85 31.23
N LEU A 8 12.17 26.15 31.09
CA LEU A 8 11.19 25.31 30.37
C LEU A 8 10.62 26.02 29.11
N ALA A 9 11.28 27.05 28.58
CA ALA A 9 10.73 27.91 27.54
C ALA A 9 11.41 27.77 26.16
N ALA A 10 12.12 26.67 25.88
CA ALA A 10 12.91 26.53 24.63
C ALA A 10 12.45 25.39 23.69
N ASP A 11 11.42 24.60 24.03
CA ASP A 11 10.97 23.46 23.21
C ASP A 11 9.71 23.73 22.37
N ASP A 12 8.86 24.69 22.74
CA ASP A 12 7.56 24.94 22.07
C ASP A 12 7.72 25.46 20.62
N ASP A 13 8.72 26.31 20.35
CA ASP A 13 9.01 26.82 18.99
C ASP A 13 9.59 25.74 18.06
N ASN A 14 10.11 24.64 18.62
CA ASN A 14 10.75 23.57 17.86
C ASN A 14 9.77 22.48 17.41
N GLU A 15 8.62 22.35 18.06
CA GLU A 15 7.58 21.38 17.68
C GLU A 15 6.75 21.91 16.49
N ALA A 16 6.22 23.13 16.57
CA ALA A 16 5.43 23.73 15.46
C ALA A 16 6.21 23.77 14.13
N THR A 17 7.52 24.06 14.21
CA THR A 17 8.45 24.08 13.07
C THR A 17 8.84 22.67 12.58
N ARG A 18 8.74 21.65 13.42
CA ARG A 18 8.83 20.23 13.01
C ARG A 18 7.58 19.81 12.24
N TRP A 19 6.40 20.19 12.75
CA TRP A 19 5.11 19.86 12.14
C TRP A 19 4.87 20.49 10.76
N ASP A 20 5.37 21.70 10.53
CA ASP A 20 5.32 22.34 9.20
C ASP A 20 6.20 21.62 8.16
N ARG A 21 7.39 21.13 8.58
CA ARG A 21 8.25 20.27 7.76
C ARG A 21 7.64 18.89 7.48
N TYR A 22 6.78 18.38 8.36
CA TYR A 22 6.08 17.12 8.15
C TYR A 22 4.94 17.21 7.12
N ARG A 23 4.27 18.37 7.01
CA ARG A 23 3.20 18.60 6.02
C ARG A 23 3.73 18.56 4.57
N THR A 24 4.79 19.31 4.28
CA THR A 24 5.42 19.36 2.95
C THR A 24 5.96 18.00 2.49
N THR A 25 6.39 17.16 3.42
CA THR A 25 6.92 15.84 3.12
C THR A 25 5.91 14.89 2.47
N ALA A 26 4.73 14.75 3.07
CA ALA A 26 3.78 13.74 2.62
C ALA A 26 3.20 14.11 1.26
N ALA A 27 3.04 15.41 1.00
CA ALA A 27 2.71 15.95 -0.33
C ALA A 27 3.77 15.58 -1.38
N ASP A 28 5.05 15.70 -1.03
CA ASP A 28 6.16 15.30 -1.91
C ASP A 28 6.22 13.79 -2.15
N TRP A 29 5.90 12.98 -1.13
CA TRP A 29 5.82 11.51 -1.27
C TRP A 29 4.78 11.09 -2.31
N TRP A 30 3.57 11.64 -2.23
CA TRP A 30 2.50 11.41 -3.20
C TRP A 30 2.76 12.01 -4.58
N GLN A 31 3.47 13.14 -4.66
CA GLN A 31 3.88 13.67 -5.95
C GLN A 31 4.92 12.78 -6.61
N ARG A 32 5.86 12.22 -5.85
CA ARG A 32 6.88 11.30 -6.38
C ARG A 32 6.32 9.96 -6.82
N SER A 33 5.39 9.36 -6.08
CA SER A 33 4.69 8.15 -6.53
C SER A 33 3.89 8.40 -7.81
N ARG A 34 3.29 9.60 -7.97
CA ARG A 34 2.57 10.02 -9.19
C ARG A 34 3.46 10.41 -10.37
N ALA A 35 4.63 11.01 -10.15
CA ALA A 35 5.48 11.54 -11.21
C ALA A 35 6.28 10.47 -11.98
N ALA A 36 6.24 9.21 -11.53
CA ALA A 36 6.86 8.08 -12.22
C ALA A 36 6.00 7.62 -13.41
N THR A 37 5.90 8.46 -14.45
CA THR A 37 5.32 8.07 -15.74
C THR A 37 6.23 7.06 -16.47
N HIS A 38 5.59 6.14 -17.20
CA HIS A 38 6.14 4.96 -17.88
C HIS A 38 7.55 5.09 -18.51
N SER A 39 7.87 6.22 -19.15
CA SER A 39 9.06 6.34 -20.01
C SER A 39 10.37 6.72 -19.30
N ALA A 40 10.34 7.36 -18.13
CA ALA A 40 11.55 7.82 -17.45
C ALA A 40 12.18 6.76 -16.53
N TRP A 41 11.48 5.65 -16.31
CA TRP A 41 11.81 4.65 -15.28
C TRP A 41 12.31 3.32 -15.86
N GLU A 42 11.93 3.00 -17.09
CA GLU A 42 12.29 1.77 -17.81
C GLU A 42 13.83 1.56 -17.84
N SER A 43 14.59 2.64 -18.10
CA SER A 43 16.06 2.59 -18.18
C SER A 43 16.78 2.54 -16.82
N ALA A 44 16.14 3.02 -15.75
CA ALA A 44 16.72 3.00 -14.39
C ALA A 44 16.50 1.65 -13.70
N TRP A 45 15.43 0.93 -14.08
CA TRP A 45 15.02 -0.32 -13.43
C TRP A 45 15.50 -1.60 -14.09
N GLU A 46 15.78 -1.62 -15.39
CA GLU A 46 16.55 -2.72 -15.98
C GLU A 46 17.90 -2.92 -15.25
N GLN A 47 18.51 -1.82 -14.81
CA GLN A 47 19.75 -1.83 -14.03
C GLN A 47 19.53 -2.28 -12.57
N ALA A 48 18.40 -1.90 -11.94
CA ALA A 48 18.05 -2.32 -10.59
C ALA A 48 17.63 -3.80 -10.51
N ARG A 49 16.96 -4.32 -11.54
CA ARG A 49 16.53 -5.72 -11.64
C ARG A 49 17.70 -6.68 -11.77
N ALA A 50 18.75 -6.28 -12.50
CA ALA A 50 20.01 -7.01 -12.57
C ALA A 50 20.74 -7.08 -11.22
N ALA A 51 20.35 -6.24 -10.26
CA ALA A 51 20.90 -6.18 -8.91
C ALA A 51 19.97 -6.77 -7.82
N LEU A 52 18.83 -7.37 -8.19
CA LEU A 52 17.91 -7.98 -7.22
C LEU A 52 18.57 -9.17 -6.52
N SER A 53 18.39 -9.22 -5.21
CA SER A 53 18.75 -10.37 -4.40
C SER A 53 17.79 -11.55 -4.65
N PRO A 54 18.23 -12.80 -4.44
CA PRO A 54 17.36 -13.98 -4.55
C PRO A 54 16.09 -13.90 -3.68
N ALA A 55 16.16 -13.24 -2.52
CA ALA A 55 15.02 -13.06 -1.63
C ALA A 55 13.93 -12.14 -2.21
N GLU A 56 14.31 -11.11 -2.97
CA GLU A 56 13.37 -10.20 -3.63
C GLU A 56 12.68 -10.88 -4.83
N ALA A 57 13.39 -11.77 -5.53
CA ALA A 57 12.81 -12.57 -6.61
C ALA A 57 11.75 -13.56 -6.10
N ASP A 58 12.03 -14.23 -4.98
CA ASP A 58 11.07 -15.15 -4.34
C ASP A 58 9.83 -14.42 -3.81
N ALA A 59 10.01 -13.22 -3.23
CA ALA A 59 8.88 -12.39 -2.76
C ALA A 59 7.97 -11.98 -3.93
N PHE A 60 8.54 -11.54 -5.05
CA PHE A 60 7.77 -11.21 -6.25
C PHE A 60 7.01 -12.42 -6.82
N GLN A 61 7.64 -13.60 -6.85
CA GLN A 61 6.98 -14.83 -7.33
C GLN A 61 5.76 -15.20 -6.49
N GLN A 62 5.83 -15.02 -5.17
CA GLN A 62 4.69 -15.26 -4.28
C GLN A 62 3.54 -14.29 -4.55
N VAL A 63 3.85 -12.98 -4.67
CA VAL A 63 2.84 -11.96 -5.00
C VAL A 63 2.21 -12.24 -6.36
N TRP A 64 3.02 -12.53 -7.38
CA TRP A 64 2.56 -12.89 -8.72
C TRP A 64 1.61 -14.08 -8.72
N THR A 65 2.04 -15.20 -8.10
CA THR A 65 1.27 -16.45 -8.07
C THR A 65 -0.03 -16.29 -7.27
N GLY A 66 -0.04 -15.45 -6.24
CA GLY A 66 -1.24 -15.16 -5.45
C GLY A 66 -2.22 -14.23 -6.14
N VAL A 67 -1.73 -13.13 -6.73
CA VAL A 67 -2.56 -12.06 -7.29
C VAL A 67 -3.17 -12.45 -8.63
N LEU A 68 -2.41 -13.15 -9.48
CA LEU A 68 -2.82 -13.47 -10.84
C LEU A 68 -4.19 -14.19 -10.92
N PRO A 69 -4.47 -15.25 -10.13
CA PRO A 69 -5.80 -15.88 -10.11
C PRO A 69 -6.94 -14.93 -9.72
N ARG A 70 -6.68 -13.92 -8.87
CA ARG A 70 -7.69 -12.94 -8.45
C ARG A 70 -8.00 -11.95 -9.56
N LEU A 71 -6.99 -11.51 -10.29
CA LEU A 71 -7.16 -10.68 -11.49
C LEU A 71 -7.98 -11.42 -12.56
N GLU A 72 -7.70 -12.70 -12.76
CA GLU A 72 -8.44 -13.54 -13.72
C GLU A 72 -9.89 -13.77 -13.31
N ALA A 73 -10.12 -14.07 -12.02
CA ALA A 73 -11.47 -14.20 -11.49
C ALA A 73 -12.27 -12.89 -11.61
N GLY A 74 -11.62 -11.75 -11.31
CA GLY A 74 -12.23 -10.43 -11.46
C GLY A 74 -12.58 -10.11 -12.91
N LEU A 75 -11.71 -10.47 -13.86
CA LEU A 75 -11.97 -10.29 -15.29
C LEU A 75 -13.16 -11.14 -15.75
N ALA A 76 -13.19 -12.43 -15.39
CA ALA A 76 -14.29 -13.33 -15.73
C ALA A 76 -15.62 -12.84 -15.15
N LEU A 77 -15.61 -12.36 -13.90
CA LEU A 77 -16.79 -11.80 -13.26
C LEU A 77 -17.28 -10.52 -13.95
N GLN A 78 -16.36 -9.68 -14.41
CA GLN A 78 -16.66 -8.45 -15.13
C GLN A 78 -17.31 -8.72 -16.50
N GLU A 79 -16.92 -9.79 -17.17
CA GLU A 79 -17.56 -10.25 -18.41
C GLU A 79 -18.99 -10.72 -18.14
N VAL A 80 -19.20 -11.58 -17.13
CA VAL A 80 -20.53 -12.07 -16.73
C VAL A 80 -21.45 -10.94 -16.26
N ARG A 81 -20.92 -9.94 -15.55
CA ARG A 81 -21.69 -8.79 -15.05
C ARG A 81 -22.44 -8.06 -16.16
N ARG A 82 -21.90 -7.97 -17.37
CA ARG A 82 -22.53 -7.29 -18.52
C ARG A 82 -23.82 -7.98 -18.98
N GLU A 83 -23.97 -9.26 -18.67
CA GLU A 83 -25.14 -10.07 -19.04
C GLU A 83 -26.23 -10.06 -17.95
N LEU A 84 -25.93 -9.51 -16.76
CA LEU A 84 -26.84 -9.47 -15.62
C LEU A 84 -27.78 -8.25 -15.67
N PRO A 85 -29.04 -8.39 -15.17
CA PRO A 85 -29.94 -7.26 -15.00
C PRO A 85 -29.41 -6.26 -13.96
N GLU A 86 -29.72 -4.98 -14.11
CA GLU A 86 -29.25 -3.92 -13.18
C GLU A 86 -29.70 -4.18 -11.73
N ARG A 87 -30.93 -4.64 -11.54
CA ARG A 87 -31.50 -5.03 -10.24
C ARG A 87 -32.42 -6.22 -10.37
N ALA A 88 -32.32 -7.17 -9.45
CA ALA A 88 -33.24 -8.30 -9.35
C ALA A 88 -33.50 -8.69 -7.89
N TRP A 89 -34.72 -9.14 -7.59
CA TRP A 89 -35.12 -9.50 -6.22
C TRP A 89 -34.89 -10.99 -5.88
N PHE A 90 -34.73 -11.85 -6.89
CA PHE A 90 -34.69 -13.31 -6.70
C PHE A 90 -33.62 -14.00 -7.55
N ARG A 91 -32.83 -13.23 -8.32
CA ARG A 91 -31.73 -13.71 -9.16
C ARG A 91 -30.57 -12.75 -9.01
N ARG A 92 -29.38 -13.23 -9.32
CA ARG A 92 -28.15 -12.44 -9.30
C ARG A 92 -28.30 -11.20 -10.19
N ASP A 93 -27.91 -10.05 -9.67
CA ASP A 93 -27.91 -8.79 -10.42
C ASP A 93 -26.51 -8.14 -10.46
N GLN A 94 -26.42 -6.98 -11.09
CA GLN A 94 -25.15 -6.24 -11.17
C GLN A 94 -24.64 -5.80 -9.79
N THR A 95 -25.51 -5.57 -8.81
CA THR A 95 -25.11 -5.19 -7.45
C THR A 95 -24.42 -6.35 -6.76
N ASP A 96 -24.96 -7.57 -6.90
CA ASP A 96 -24.31 -8.78 -6.39
C ASP A 96 -22.94 -9.00 -7.04
N ALA A 97 -22.84 -8.78 -8.36
CA ALA A 97 -21.57 -8.91 -9.08
C ALA A 97 -20.55 -7.82 -8.70
N ASP A 98 -21.00 -6.60 -8.39
CA ASP A 98 -20.13 -5.52 -7.90
C ASP A 98 -19.59 -5.84 -6.51
N ALA A 99 -20.40 -6.40 -5.61
CA ALA A 99 -19.96 -6.84 -4.29
C ALA A 99 -18.91 -7.97 -4.37
N ASP A 100 -19.13 -8.96 -5.23
CA ASP A 100 -18.17 -10.05 -5.46
C ASP A 100 -16.87 -9.53 -6.10
N LEU A 101 -16.96 -8.54 -6.99
CA LEU A 101 -15.80 -7.90 -7.58
C LEU A 101 -15.00 -7.15 -6.50
N ASP A 102 -15.66 -6.34 -5.67
CA ASP A 102 -15.02 -5.63 -4.56
C ASP A 102 -14.31 -6.59 -3.59
N ALA A 103 -14.91 -7.75 -3.30
CA ALA A 103 -14.26 -8.78 -2.49
C ALA A 103 -12.97 -9.30 -3.14
N LEU A 104 -12.99 -9.59 -4.45
CA LEU A 104 -11.79 -10.00 -5.20
C LEU A 104 -10.72 -8.91 -5.27
N LEU A 105 -11.13 -7.64 -5.41
CA LEU A 105 -10.22 -6.50 -5.38
C LEU A 105 -9.57 -6.37 -4.00
N GLY A 106 -10.33 -6.53 -2.91
CA GLY A 106 -9.79 -6.53 -1.54
C GLY A 106 -8.80 -7.67 -1.29
N GLU A 107 -9.07 -8.87 -1.79
CA GLU A 107 -8.12 -10.00 -1.73
C GLU A 107 -6.85 -9.73 -2.53
N ALA A 108 -6.97 -9.16 -3.73
CA ALA A 108 -5.83 -8.76 -4.53
C ALA A 108 -4.98 -7.70 -3.80
N VAL A 109 -5.62 -6.68 -3.20
CA VAL A 109 -4.93 -5.66 -2.40
C VAL A 109 -4.17 -6.29 -1.22
N ALA A 110 -4.78 -7.23 -0.49
CA ALA A 110 -4.13 -7.90 0.64
C ALA A 110 -2.86 -8.67 0.22
N LEU A 111 -2.92 -9.33 -0.93
CA LEU A 111 -1.76 -10.02 -1.50
C LEU A 111 -0.69 -9.04 -1.99
N LEU A 112 -1.12 -7.94 -2.64
CA LEU A 112 -0.25 -6.87 -3.11
C LEU A 112 0.38 -6.05 -1.96
N SER A 113 -0.18 -6.05 -0.77
CA SER A 113 0.37 -5.36 0.41
C SER A 113 1.24 -6.25 1.29
N THR A 114 1.40 -7.53 0.93
CA THR A 114 2.26 -8.45 1.67
C THR A 114 3.73 -8.04 1.52
N SER A 115 4.35 -7.62 2.61
CA SER A 115 5.76 -7.22 2.62
C SER A 115 6.45 -7.54 3.96
N PRO A 116 7.75 -7.92 3.95
CA PRO A 116 8.57 -7.98 5.16
C PRO A 116 8.55 -6.67 5.98
N VAL A 117 8.25 -5.55 5.31
CA VAL A 117 8.15 -4.20 5.90
C VAL A 117 7.13 -4.15 7.06
N GLN A 118 6.06 -4.95 7.01
CA GLN A 118 5.06 -5.03 8.10
C GLN A 118 5.62 -5.64 9.40
N GLN A 119 6.66 -6.48 9.32
CA GLN A 119 7.29 -7.10 10.48
C GLN A 119 8.02 -6.08 11.36
N TYR A 120 8.62 -5.05 10.76
CA TYR A 120 9.32 -4.01 11.51
C TYR A 120 8.40 -3.23 12.42
N ARG A 121 7.20 -2.90 11.95
CA ARG A 121 6.20 -2.19 12.76
C ARG A 121 5.72 -3.05 13.93
N THR A 122 5.43 -4.32 13.67
CA THR A 122 5.04 -5.28 14.72
C THR A 122 6.14 -5.39 15.79
N ARG A 123 7.40 -5.46 15.36
CA ARG A 123 8.58 -5.48 16.25
C ARG A 123 8.71 -4.18 17.04
N ILE A 124 8.53 -3.03 16.41
CA ILE A 124 8.56 -1.72 17.08
C ILE A 124 7.44 -1.60 18.13
N GLN A 125 6.22 -2.04 17.81
CA GLN A 125 5.09 -2.03 18.74
C GLN A 125 5.33 -2.97 19.94
N ALA A 126 5.89 -4.16 19.69
CA ALA A 126 6.30 -5.07 20.75
C ALA A 126 7.35 -4.44 21.68
N LEU A 127 8.39 -3.80 21.12
CA LEU A 127 9.39 -3.08 21.91
C LEU A 127 8.79 -1.91 22.70
N GLN A 128 7.83 -1.18 22.13
CA GLN A 128 7.10 -0.12 22.84
C GLN A 128 6.31 -0.68 24.03
N ALA A 129 5.64 -1.83 23.86
CA ALA A 129 4.92 -2.50 24.94
C ALA A 129 5.88 -2.96 26.06
N GLU A 130 7.05 -3.50 25.71
CA GLU A 130 8.08 -3.87 26.68
C GLU A 130 8.65 -2.65 27.42
N ILE A 131 8.87 -1.52 26.73
CA ILE A 131 9.27 -0.27 27.37
C ILE A 131 8.22 0.21 28.38
N LEU A 132 6.93 0.13 28.03
CA LEU A 132 5.84 0.53 28.94
C LEU A 132 5.76 -0.39 30.17
N ARG A 133 5.89 -1.70 29.98
CA ARG A 133 5.95 -2.68 31.07
C ARG A 133 7.15 -2.42 31.99
N ALA A 134 8.34 -2.25 31.42
CA ALA A 134 9.55 -1.97 32.18
C ALA A 134 9.44 -0.65 32.97
N ARG A 135 8.76 0.38 32.44
CA ARG A 135 8.49 1.63 33.17
C ARG A 135 7.52 1.42 34.34
N ALA A 136 6.49 0.60 34.18
CA ALA A 136 5.57 0.26 35.26
C ALA A 136 6.23 -0.55 36.39
N ASP A 137 7.10 -1.50 36.02
CA ASP A 137 7.95 -2.24 36.97
C ASP A 137 8.84 -1.27 37.76
N LEU A 138 9.46 -0.32 37.05
CA LEU A 138 10.38 0.66 37.64
C LEU A 138 9.66 1.56 38.65
N ASP A 139 8.44 2.03 38.36
CA ASP A 139 7.60 2.75 39.30
C ASP A 139 7.27 1.90 40.55
N THR A 140 6.94 0.63 40.35
CA THR A 140 6.67 -0.31 41.45
C THR A 140 7.91 -0.55 42.32
N TYR A 141 9.08 -0.78 41.74
CA TYR A 141 10.32 -0.98 42.47
C TYR A 141 10.74 0.28 43.22
N ARG A 142 10.55 1.47 42.64
CA ARG A 142 10.80 2.74 43.34
C ARG A 142 9.92 2.89 44.58
N ARG A 143 8.63 2.56 44.49
CA ARG A 143 7.73 2.57 45.66
C ARG A 143 8.16 1.54 46.71
N GLN A 144 8.46 0.31 46.30
CA GLN A 144 8.85 -0.76 47.22
C GLN A 144 10.19 -0.47 47.91
N ARG A 145 11.13 0.16 47.19
CA ARG A 145 12.42 0.61 47.74
C ARG A 145 12.25 1.58 48.91
N VAL A 146 11.29 2.50 48.85
CA VAL A 146 11.04 3.48 49.93
C VAL A 146 10.66 2.79 51.24
N ALA A 147 9.90 1.70 51.16
CA ALA A 147 9.49 0.92 52.32
C ALA A 147 10.49 -0.19 52.71
N ALA A 148 11.54 -0.41 51.92
CA ALA A 148 12.50 -1.49 52.14
C ALA A 148 13.53 -1.13 53.23
N PRO A 149 13.91 -2.09 54.09
CA PRO A 149 14.96 -1.88 55.09
C PRO A 149 16.34 -1.74 54.42
N ALA A 150 17.23 -0.98 55.05
CA ALA A 150 18.60 -0.78 54.57
C ALA A 150 19.40 -2.09 54.53
N GLU A 151 19.23 -2.94 55.55
CA GLU A 151 19.79 -4.29 55.60
C GLU A 151 18.66 -5.28 55.90
N SER A 152 18.70 -6.47 55.27
CA SER A 152 17.77 -7.54 55.59
C SER A 152 18.42 -8.91 55.46
N ARG A 153 18.09 -9.82 56.39
CA ARG A 153 18.44 -11.25 56.31
C ARG A 153 17.34 -12.09 55.65
N PHE A 154 16.12 -11.55 55.53
CA PHE A 154 14.96 -12.21 54.93
C PHE A 154 14.18 -11.20 54.06
N GLY A 155 13.98 -11.50 52.78
CA GLY A 155 13.33 -10.57 51.83
C GLY A 155 14.27 -9.49 51.28
N ARG A 156 13.76 -8.68 50.34
CA ARG A 156 14.56 -7.68 49.60
C ARG A 156 14.87 -6.43 50.42
N ASN A 157 16.13 -6.01 50.40
CA ASN A 157 16.60 -4.75 50.99
C ASN A 157 16.67 -3.61 49.95
N GLN A 158 17.08 -2.42 50.38
CA GLN A 158 17.21 -1.26 49.48
C GLN A 158 18.20 -1.50 48.32
N ALA A 159 19.33 -2.17 48.57
CA ALA A 159 20.32 -2.48 47.55
C ALA A 159 19.78 -3.47 46.49
N ASP A 160 18.95 -4.43 46.90
CA ASP A 160 18.28 -5.35 45.97
C ASP A 160 17.32 -4.61 45.05
N TYR A 161 16.56 -3.65 45.58
CA TYR A 161 15.68 -2.82 44.76
C TYR A 161 16.46 -1.85 43.88
N ASP A 162 17.59 -1.31 44.35
CA ASP A 162 18.47 -0.49 43.52
C ASP A 162 19.03 -1.29 42.33
N ALA A 163 19.39 -2.56 42.53
CA ALA A 163 19.80 -3.45 41.45
C ALA A 163 18.66 -3.73 40.44
N LEU A 164 17.43 -3.96 40.93
CA LEU A 164 16.25 -4.16 40.07
C LEU A 164 15.91 -2.92 39.25
N ILE A 165 15.99 -1.73 39.86
CA ILE A 165 15.78 -0.45 39.18
C ILE A 165 16.85 -0.25 38.11
N ALA A 166 18.13 -0.46 38.44
CA ALA A 166 19.23 -0.33 37.50
C ALA A 166 19.08 -1.28 36.31
N ARG A 167 18.68 -2.53 36.56
CA ARG A 167 18.38 -3.52 35.52
C ARG A 167 17.25 -3.06 34.60
N ARG A 168 16.12 -2.62 35.14
CA ARG A 168 14.99 -2.13 34.33
C ARG A 168 15.34 -0.88 33.53
N GLN A 169 16.17 0.01 34.08
CA GLN A 169 16.69 1.15 33.33
C GLN A 169 17.60 0.72 32.17
N ALA A 170 18.40 -0.33 32.35
CA ALA A 170 19.21 -0.91 31.29
C ALA A 170 18.34 -1.57 30.22
N ASP A 171 17.31 -2.33 30.62
CA ASP A 171 16.33 -2.95 29.71
C ASP A 171 15.67 -1.87 28.83
N ILE A 172 15.17 -0.77 29.43
CA ILE A 172 14.57 0.35 28.69
C ILE A 172 15.53 0.93 27.66
N ARG A 173 16.80 1.17 28.03
CA ARG A 173 17.81 1.68 27.09
C ARG A 173 18.09 0.69 25.96
N GLY A 174 18.16 -0.60 26.27
CA GLY A 174 18.33 -1.67 25.28
C GLY A 174 17.17 -1.71 24.28
N TYR A 175 15.93 -1.71 24.76
CA TYR A 175 14.74 -1.70 23.90
C TYR A 175 14.64 -0.43 23.05
N GLN A 176 15.03 0.73 23.59
CA GLN A 176 15.08 1.98 22.82
C GLN A 176 16.11 1.90 21.69
N ALA A 177 17.32 1.40 21.97
CA ALA A 177 18.36 1.24 20.97
C ALA A 177 17.97 0.22 19.88
N GLU A 178 17.37 -0.92 20.25
CA GLU A 178 16.87 -1.90 19.28
C GLU A 178 15.78 -1.31 18.39
N ARG A 179 14.84 -0.57 19.00
CA ARG A 179 13.78 0.11 18.26
C ARG A 179 14.35 1.12 17.26
N ASP A 180 15.34 1.90 17.66
CA ASP A 180 15.93 2.93 16.79
C ASP A 180 16.77 2.30 15.67
N ALA A 181 17.42 1.15 15.92
CA ALA A 181 18.08 0.35 14.87
C ALA A 181 17.06 -0.19 13.85
N ILE A 182 15.93 -0.73 14.31
CA ILE A 182 14.87 -1.21 13.43
C ILE A 182 14.30 -0.07 12.57
N LYS A 183 14.08 1.12 13.15
CA LYS A 183 13.65 2.31 12.40
C LYS A 183 14.62 2.69 11.29
N ALA A 184 15.92 2.61 11.55
CA ALA A 184 16.95 2.89 10.55
C ALA A 184 16.93 1.86 9.42
N THR A 185 16.78 0.57 9.73
CA THR A 185 16.64 -0.49 8.72
C THR A 185 15.39 -0.29 7.88
N PHE A 186 14.25 -0.04 8.51
CA PHE A 186 12.99 0.27 7.84
C PHE A 186 13.11 1.48 6.89
N ALA A 187 13.76 2.56 7.34
CA ALA A 187 14.04 3.73 6.50
C ALA A 187 14.89 3.40 5.27
N ASN A 188 15.85 2.47 5.40
CA ASN A 188 16.70 2.04 4.30
C ASN A 188 15.94 1.16 3.30
N GLU A 189 15.07 0.27 3.76
CA GLU A 189 14.22 -0.54 2.88
C GLU A 189 13.24 0.31 2.10
N LEU A 190 12.59 1.27 2.76
CA LEU A 190 11.73 2.25 2.08
C LEU A 190 12.51 3.01 1.00
N ARG A 191 13.77 3.38 1.27
CA ARG A 191 14.63 4.00 0.25
C ARG A 191 14.91 3.08 -0.93
N GLY A 192 15.08 1.78 -0.68
CA GLY A 192 15.30 0.76 -1.72
C GLY A 192 14.15 0.66 -2.71
N ILE A 193 12.92 0.86 -2.23
CA ILE A 193 11.71 0.92 -3.07
C ILE A 193 11.42 2.35 -3.60
N GLY A 194 12.41 3.24 -3.58
CA GLY A 194 12.30 4.61 -4.09
C GLY A 194 11.65 5.62 -3.14
N LEU A 195 11.35 5.22 -1.90
CA LEU A 195 10.75 6.07 -0.86
C LEU A 195 11.84 6.62 0.07
N ALA A 196 12.50 7.70 -0.35
CA ALA A 196 13.47 8.39 0.48
C ALA A 196 12.76 9.23 1.56
N LEU A 197 12.75 8.72 2.79
CA LEU A 197 12.21 9.42 3.96
C LEU A 197 13.31 9.86 4.92
N THR A 198 13.11 11.01 5.57
CA THR A 198 13.96 11.48 6.67
C THR A 198 13.59 10.76 7.97
N PRO A 199 14.48 10.75 8.97
CA PRO A 199 14.23 10.07 10.25
C PRO A 199 12.91 10.49 10.92
N ASP A 200 12.58 11.78 10.88
CA ASP A 200 11.37 12.30 11.50
C ASP A 200 10.09 11.86 10.75
N GLN A 201 10.19 11.67 9.43
CA GLN A 201 9.07 11.21 8.60
C GLN A 201 8.80 9.73 8.83
N VAL A 202 9.87 8.94 9.00
CA VAL A 202 9.79 7.54 9.42
C VAL A 202 9.17 7.43 10.82
N GLU A 203 9.56 8.30 11.74
CA GLU A 203 8.94 8.37 13.07
C GLU A 203 7.43 8.61 12.98
N LEU A 204 7.01 9.57 12.15
CA LEU A 204 5.61 9.91 11.97
C LEU A 204 4.80 8.77 11.33
N LEU A 205 5.34 8.10 10.31
CA LEU A 205 4.68 6.93 9.70
C LEU A 205 4.50 5.80 10.71
N LEU A 206 5.51 5.54 11.53
CA LEU A 206 5.47 4.48 12.53
C LEU A 206 4.62 4.84 13.75
N ALA A 207 4.48 6.14 14.05
CA ALA A 207 3.72 6.63 15.19
C ALA A 207 2.22 6.82 14.89
N THR A 208 1.82 6.86 13.61
CA THR A 208 0.45 7.20 13.21
C THR A 208 -0.30 5.99 12.67
N VAL A 209 -1.60 5.92 12.98
CA VAL A 209 -2.49 4.86 12.46
C VAL A 209 -2.68 4.99 10.94
N VAL A 210 -2.59 6.22 10.41
CA VAL A 210 -2.60 6.46 8.95
C VAL A 210 -1.34 6.00 8.27
N GLY A 211 -0.18 6.00 8.96
CA GLY A 211 1.06 5.51 8.39
C GLY A 211 1.01 4.03 8.00
N ASP A 212 0.09 3.22 8.54
CA ASP A 212 -0.17 1.85 8.05
C ASP A 212 -0.64 1.88 6.59
N ASN A 213 -1.73 2.60 6.35
CA ASN A 213 -2.34 2.71 5.03
C ASN A 213 -1.38 3.33 3.99
N LEU A 214 -0.51 4.27 4.41
CA LEU A 214 0.46 4.89 3.49
C LEU A 214 1.60 3.95 3.10
N VAL A 215 2.08 3.15 4.06
CA VAL A 215 3.10 2.13 3.79
C VAL A 215 2.53 1.03 2.91
N ASP A 216 1.34 0.54 3.24
CA ASP A 216 0.64 -0.46 2.43
C ASP A 216 0.45 0.04 1.00
N LEU A 217 0.10 1.33 0.82
CA LEU A 217 -0.08 1.88 -0.50
C LEU A 217 1.22 1.97 -1.31
N GLY A 218 2.33 2.34 -0.66
CA GLY A 218 3.64 2.31 -1.31
C GLY A 218 3.99 0.91 -1.82
N ILE A 219 3.79 -0.10 -0.97
CA ILE A 219 4.05 -1.51 -1.31
C ILE A 219 3.14 -1.98 -2.46
N VAL A 220 1.84 -1.69 -2.37
CA VAL A 220 0.87 -2.07 -3.41
C VAL A 220 1.22 -1.40 -4.73
N PHE A 221 1.62 -0.13 -4.71
CA PHE A 221 2.01 0.59 -5.92
C PHE A 221 3.22 -0.06 -6.61
N ASP A 222 4.26 -0.42 -5.86
CA ASP A 222 5.44 -1.09 -6.41
C ASP A 222 5.10 -2.48 -6.98
N ASN A 223 4.26 -3.24 -6.28
CA ASN A 223 3.80 -4.55 -6.74
C ASN A 223 2.91 -4.45 -7.98
N VAL A 224 1.97 -3.49 -8.03
CA VAL A 224 1.14 -3.18 -9.21
C VAL A 224 2.02 -2.86 -10.41
N LYS A 225 3.08 -2.09 -10.21
CA LYS A 225 4.02 -1.76 -11.26
C LYS A 225 4.79 -2.98 -11.78
N ALA A 226 5.36 -3.76 -10.86
CA ALA A 226 6.11 -4.96 -11.23
C ALA A 226 5.24 -5.97 -11.99
N ILE A 227 3.96 -6.11 -11.61
CA ILE A 227 2.98 -6.94 -12.33
C ILE A 227 2.68 -6.34 -13.71
N THR A 228 2.42 -5.03 -13.81
CA THR A 228 2.13 -4.35 -15.08
C THR A 228 3.22 -4.62 -16.11
N GLU A 229 4.50 -4.52 -15.72
CA GLU A 229 5.63 -4.83 -16.61
C GLU A 229 5.66 -6.28 -17.09
N GLN A 230 5.27 -7.25 -16.24
CA GLN A 230 5.15 -8.63 -16.69
C GLN A 230 3.99 -8.80 -17.67
N LEU A 231 2.85 -8.14 -17.43
CA LEU A 231 1.71 -8.18 -18.34
C LEU A 231 2.08 -7.62 -19.71
N GLU A 232 2.81 -6.50 -19.76
CA GLU A 232 3.31 -5.95 -21.01
C GLU A 232 4.27 -6.89 -21.73
N ARG A 233 5.17 -7.55 -20.99
CA ARG A 233 6.07 -8.55 -21.58
C ARG A 233 5.27 -9.71 -22.18
N LEU A 234 4.27 -10.22 -21.45
CA LEU A 234 3.40 -11.29 -21.93
C LEU A 234 2.59 -10.88 -23.17
N VAL A 235 2.13 -9.63 -23.24
CA VAL A 235 1.50 -9.08 -24.46
C VAL A 235 2.50 -9.07 -25.63
N ARG A 236 3.73 -8.59 -25.43
CA ARG A 236 4.76 -8.59 -26.49
C ARG A 236 5.14 -10.00 -26.94
N GLU A 237 5.29 -10.94 -26.01
CA GLU A 237 5.62 -12.34 -26.27
C GLU A 237 4.47 -13.10 -26.95
N SER A 238 3.21 -12.69 -26.73
CA SER A 238 2.05 -13.30 -27.36
C SER A 238 1.91 -13.02 -28.86
N GLY A 239 2.64 -12.02 -29.39
CA GLY A 239 2.67 -11.70 -30.82
C GLY A 239 1.27 -11.37 -31.37
N GLU A 240 0.77 -12.17 -32.31
CA GLU A 240 -0.54 -12.00 -32.95
C GLU A 240 -1.69 -12.73 -32.22
N ASP A 241 -1.45 -13.36 -31.07
CA ASP A 241 -2.51 -14.01 -30.28
C ASP A 241 -3.39 -12.97 -29.56
N LEU A 242 -4.45 -12.57 -30.25
CA LEU A 242 -5.45 -11.63 -29.75
C LEU A 242 -6.18 -12.12 -28.49
N GLN A 243 -6.31 -13.44 -28.28
CA GLN A 243 -6.98 -13.99 -27.10
C GLN A 243 -6.11 -13.80 -25.86
N SER A 244 -4.80 -14.08 -25.96
CA SER A 244 -3.85 -13.83 -24.89
C SER A 244 -3.70 -12.34 -24.59
N ALA A 245 -3.57 -11.49 -25.63
CA ALA A 245 -3.52 -10.05 -25.47
C ALA A 245 -4.76 -9.49 -24.74
N ARG A 246 -5.97 -9.96 -25.13
CA ARG A 246 -7.23 -9.59 -24.46
C ARG A 246 -7.20 -9.92 -22.96
N ARG A 247 -6.72 -11.11 -22.58
CA ARG A 247 -6.62 -11.54 -21.18
C ARG A 247 -5.68 -10.64 -20.39
N TYR A 248 -4.50 -10.34 -20.91
CA TYR A 248 -3.50 -9.52 -20.20
C TYR A 248 -3.94 -8.05 -20.04
N TYR A 249 -4.54 -7.44 -21.07
CA TYR A 249 -5.14 -6.10 -20.93
C TYR A 249 -6.32 -6.10 -19.95
N GLY A 250 -7.14 -7.16 -19.95
CA GLY A 250 -8.23 -7.31 -18.99
C GLY A 250 -7.72 -7.38 -17.54
N MET A 251 -6.68 -8.16 -17.30
CA MET A 251 -6.03 -8.25 -15.99
C MET A 251 -5.39 -6.92 -15.55
N TYR A 252 -4.81 -6.15 -16.48
CA TYR A 252 -4.32 -4.81 -16.19
C TYR A 252 -5.45 -3.88 -15.72
N VAL A 253 -6.63 -3.94 -16.35
CA VAL A 253 -7.80 -3.18 -15.89
C VAL A 253 -8.20 -3.57 -14.46
N ILE A 254 -8.26 -4.87 -14.16
CA ILE A 254 -8.60 -5.34 -12.81
C ILE A 254 -7.56 -4.91 -11.78
N LEU A 255 -6.28 -4.91 -12.15
CA LEU A 255 -5.19 -4.46 -11.29
C LEU A 255 -5.31 -2.97 -10.94
N LEU A 256 -5.61 -2.11 -11.92
CA LEU A 256 -5.86 -0.68 -11.67
C LEU A 256 -7.11 -0.46 -10.80
N ARG A 257 -8.17 -1.27 -10.98
CA ARG A 257 -9.36 -1.24 -10.11
C ARG A 257 -9.04 -1.66 -8.68
N ALA A 258 -8.14 -2.61 -8.46
CA ALA A 258 -7.70 -2.99 -7.13
C ALA A 258 -7.00 -1.82 -6.42
N LEU A 259 -6.14 -1.10 -7.14
CA LEU A 259 -5.51 0.13 -6.62
C LEU A 259 -6.55 1.21 -6.28
N ALA A 260 -7.59 1.39 -7.12
CA ALA A 260 -8.67 2.35 -6.87
C ALA A 260 -9.54 1.96 -5.65
N HIS A 261 -9.81 0.67 -5.49
CA HIS A 261 -10.49 0.14 -4.32
C HIS A 261 -9.72 0.47 -3.04
N MET A 262 -8.39 0.26 -3.05
CA MET A 262 -7.53 0.61 -1.92
C MET A 262 -7.56 2.12 -1.59
N HIS A 263 -7.48 3.00 -2.59
CA HIS A 263 -7.60 4.45 -2.35
C HIS A 263 -8.91 4.80 -1.64
N THR A 264 -10.01 4.21 -2.11
CA THR A 264 -11.35 4.42 -1.55
C THR A 264 -11.43 3.96 -0.09
N GLU A 265 -10.81 2.84 0.25
CA GLU A 265 -10.72 2.37 1.63
C GLU A 265 -9.95 3.36 2.53
N VAL A 266 -8.83 3.91 2.05
CA VAL A 266 -8.04 4.90 2.80
C VAL A 266 -8.84 6.17 3.05
N GLU A 267 -9.49 6.71 2.02
CA GLU A 267 -10.37 7.88 2.15
C GLU A 267 -11.49 7.63 3.15
N THR A 268 -12.12 6.45 3.07
CA THR A 268 -13.21 6.06 3.97
C THR A 268 -12.74 5.95 5.41
N ARG A 269 -11.58 5.34 5.68
CA ARG A 269 -11.04 5.24 7.05
C ARG A 269 -10.66 6.60 7.61
N ILE A 270 -10.07 7.49 6.81
CA ILE A 270 -9.78 8.86 7.23
C ILE A 270 -11.08 9.57 7.62
N ALA A 271 -12.10 9.52 6.77
CA ALA A 271 -13.37 10.20 6.97
C ALA A 271 -14.18 9.66 8.16
N THR A 272 -14.25 8.33 8.30
CA THR A 272 -15.22 7.68 9.20
C THR A 272 -14.61 7.18 10.51
N VAL A 273 -13.28 6.96 10.55
CA VAL A 273 -12.61 6.41 11.74
C VAL A 273 -11.66 7.43 12.36
N TYR A 274 -10.76 8.01 11.58
CA TYR A 274 -9.67 8.82 12.15
C TYR A 274 -10.10 10.24 12.49
N LEU A 275 -10.77 10.94 11.57
CA LEU A 275 -11.24 12.30 11.83
C LEU A 275 -12.18 12.38 13.05
N PRO A 276 -13.22 11.53 13.18
CA PRO A 276 -14.11 11.57 14.35
C PRO A 276 -13.38 11.33 15.67
N ARG A 277 -12.43 10.38 15.71
CA ARG A 277 -11.66 10.08 16.94
C ARG A 277 -10.81 11.27 17.40
N ILE A 278 -10.24 12.02 16.45
CA ILE A 278 -9.44 13.20 16.77
C ILE A 278 -10.33 14.36 17.22
N ASP A 279 -11.49 14.52 16.59
CA ASP A 279 -12.49 15.50 17.01
C ASP A 279 -13.01 15.21 18.43
N ASP A 280 -13.19 13.94 18.80
CA ASP A 280 -13.55 13.51 20.16
C ASP A 280 -12.46 13.79 21.20
N ILE A 281 -11.18 13.60 20.85
CA ILE A 281 -10.06 13.92 21.75
C ILE A 281 -9.99 15.43 21.98
N ALA A 282 -10.09 16.22 20.90
CA ALA A 282 -10.07 17.68 21.00
C ALA A 282 -11.25 18.20 21.83
N THR A 283 -12.44 17.63 21.66
CA THR A 283 -13.64 18.02 22.41
C THR A 283 -13.50 17.71 23.89
N ARG A 284 -13.03 16.51 24.26
CA ARG A 284 -12.79 16.13 25.66
C ARG A 284 -11.71 17.00 26.31
N ALA A 285 -10.63 17.31 25.60
CA ALA A 285 -9.57 18.18 26.11
C ALA A 285 -10.07 19.61 26.36
N ARG A 286 -10.96 20.14 25.52
CA ARG A 286 -11.60 21.45 25.72
C ARG A 286 -12.51 21.46 26.95
N GLN A 287 -13.36 20.45 27.11
CA GLN A 287 -14.23 20.30 28.28
C GLN A 287 -13.42 20.24 29.57
N LEU A 288 -12.38 19.40 29.60
CA LEU A 288 -11.48 19.31 30.75
C LEU A 288 -10.77 20.64 31.06
N SER A 289 -10.45 21.42 30.02
CA SER A 289 -9.87 22.76 30.17
C SER A 289 -10.85 23.77 30.76
N GLU A 290 -12.13 23.70 30.42
CA GLU A 290 -13.17 24.53 31.04
C GLU A 290 -13.34 24.17 32.52
N GLU A 291 -13.40 22.88 32.86
CA GLU A 291 -13.46 22.38 34.23
C GLU A 291 -12.22 22.80 35.04
N THR A 292 -11.03 22.62 34.49
CA THR A 292 -9.76 22.99 35.15
C THR A 292 -9.69 24.50 35.40
N ARG A 293 -10.18 25.33 34.47
CA ARG A 293 -10.29 26.79 34.69
C ARG A 293 -11.30 27.15 35.78
N ALA A 294 -12.37 26.38 35.94
CA ALA A 294 -13.34 26.58 37.03
C ALA A 294 -12.72 26.18 38.39
N LEU A 295 -12.05 25.03 38.44
CA LEU A 295 -11.32 24.57 39.63
C LEU A 295 -10.23 25.56 40.05
N ARG A 296 -9.46 26.11 39.10
CA ARG A 296 -8.43 27.11 39.40
C ARG A 296 -8.99 28.37 40.05
N ARG A 297 -10.20 28.78 39.65
CA ARG A 297 -10.90 29.92 40.27
C ARG A 297 -11.39 29.60 41.68
N ALA A 298 -11.82 28.36 41.92
CA ALA A 298 -12.33 27.92 43.21
C ALA A 298 -11.22 27.54 44.23
N GLN A 299 -10.04 27.13 43.75
CA GLN A 299 -8.95 26.58 44.56
C GLN A 299 -7.62 27.31 44.25
N PRO A 300 -7.45 28.56 44.72
CA PRO A 300 -6.24 29.34 44.46
C PRO A 300 -4.97 28.70 45.04
N ASP A 301 -5.10 27.93 46.13
CA ASP A 301 -3.97 27.23 46.77
C ASP A 301 -3.35 26.13 45.89
N GLN A 302 -4.06 25.67 44.85
CA GLN A 302 -3.58 24.67 43.88
C GLN A 302 -3.25 25.27 42.51
N ALA A 303 -3.07 26.59 42.41
CA ALA A 303 -2.89 27.29 41.13
C ALA A 303 -1.78 26.70 40.26
N GLU A 304 -0.61 26.40 40.83
CA GLU A 304 0.54 25.88 40.07
C GLU A 304 0.24 24.53 39.37
N LEU A 305 -0.40 23.61 40.08
CA LEU A 305 -0.82 22.31 39.54
C LEU A 305 -1.86 22.50 38.43
N LEU A 306 -2.88 23.32 38.67
CA LEU A 306 -3.98 23.52 37.72
C LEU A 306 -3.52 24.29 36.48
N ASP A 307 -2.58 25.21 36.59
CA ASP A 307 -1.97 25.89 35.45
C ASP A 307 -1.03 24.96 34.66
N ALA A 308 -0.33 24.02 35.31
CA ALA A 308 0.39 22.96 34.61
C ALA A 308 -0.56 22.05 33.81
N ASN A 309 -1.70 21.66 34.40
CA ASN A 309 -2.74 20.89 33.72
C ASN A 309 -3.33 21.65 32.52
N LEU A 310 -3.61 22.94 32.67
CA LEU A 310 -4.10 23.78 31.58
C LEU A 310 -3.12 23.86 30.40
N ARG A 311 -1.81 23.94 30.67
CA ARG A 311 -0.78 23.88 29.63
C ARG A 311 -0.77 22.54 28.88
N ALA A 312 -0.82 21.42 29.61
CA ALA A 312 -0.87 20.10 28.99
C ALA A 312 -2.14 19.89 28.14
N GLN A 313 -3.29 20.38 28.61
CA GLN A 313 -4.56 20.32 27.87
C GLN A 313 -4.53 21.21 26.63
N ALA A 314 -3.94 22.41 26.71
CA ALA A 314 -3.74 23.29 25.56
C ALA A 314 -2.86 22.64 24.49
N LEU A 315 -1.75 22.00 24.89
CA LEU A 315 -0.89 21.23 23.99
C LEU A 315 -1.65 20.09 23.33
N THR A 316 -2.51 19.39 24.08
CA THR A 316 -3.35 18.30 23.54
C THR A 316 -4.32 18.81 22.47
N ILE A 317 -4.98 19.96 22.70
CA ILE A 317 -5.89 20.58 21.74
C ILE A 317 -5.15 20.97 20.47
N GLU A 318 -3.96 21.54 20.61
CA GLU A 318 -3.11 21.97 19.50
C GLU A 318 -2.62 20.78 18.67
N ALA A 319 -2.12 19.73 19.33
CA ALA A 319 -1.71 18.49 18.68
C ALA A 319 -2.87 17.85 17.89
N ALA A 320 -4.07 17.80 18.48
CA ALA A 320 -5.26 17.29 17.80
C ALA A 320 -5.63 18.13 16.55
N ARG A 321 -5.52 19.47 16.64
CA ARG A 321 -5.77 20.38 15.52
C ARG A 321 -4.79 20.15 14.37
N VAL A 322 -3.50 20.06 14.67
CA VAL A 322 -2.46 19.80 13.68
C VAL A 322 -2.67 18.45 13.01
N TYR A 323 -2.93 17.41 13.80
CA TYR A 323 -3.12 16.07 13.27
C TYR A 323 -4.39 15.96 12.40
N ARG A 324 -5.47 16.65 12.79
CA ARG A 324 -6.68 16.78 11.96
C ARG A 324 -6.39 17.42 10.61
N ALA A 325 -5.61 18.51 10.58
CA ALA A 325 -5.24 19.18 9.33
C ALA A 325 -4.42 18.25 8.42
N TYR A 326 -3.49 17.49 9.01
CA TYR A 326 -2.74 16.47 8.29
C TYR A 326 -3.64 15.40 7.66
N LEU A 327 -4.63 14.87 8.41
CA LEU A 327 -5.58 13.89 7.89
C LEU A 327 -6.38 14.42 6.69
N LEU A 328 -6.81 15.68 6.75
CA LEU A 328 -7.54 16.32 5.64
C LEU A 328 -6.65 16.51 4.40
N GLU A 329 -5.39 16.90 4.60
CA GLU A 329 -4.43 17.01 3.52
C GLU A 329 -4.16 15.65 2.86
N GLN A 330 -4.01 14.59 3.64
CA GLN A 330 -3.89 13.23 3.11
C GLN A 330 -5.12 12.80 2.32
N GLN A 331 -6.33 13.07 2.84
CA GLN A 331 -7.57 12.79 2.12
C GLN A 331 -7.62 13.51 0.76
N ALA A 332 -7.23 14.77 0.70
CA ALA A 332 -7.18 15.53 -0.55
C ALA A 332 -6.16 14.96 -1.54
N GLN A 333 -5.02 14.49 -1.06
CA GLN A 333 -3.98 13.87 -1.89
C GLN A 333 -4.44 12.54 -2.48
N VAL A 334 -5.06 11.68 -1.66
CA VAL A 334 -5.65 10.41 -2.12
C VAL A 334 -6.74 10.69 -3.16
N ALA A 335 -7.65 11.64 -2.89
CA ALA A 335 -8.72 11.99 -3.83
C ALA A 335 -8.19 12.48 -5.20
N ALA A 336 -7.12 13.28 -5.20
CA ALA A 336 -6.47 13.71 -6.44
C ALA A 336 -5.80 12.56 -7.20
N ALA A 337 -5.22 11.60 -6.48
CA ALA A 337 -4.65 10.39 -7.08
C ALA A 337 -5.74 9.48 -7.65
N THR A 338 -6.83 9.27 -6.91
CA THR A 338 -8.03 8.53 -7.34
C THR A 338 -8.59 9.11 -8.64
N ALA A 339 -8.76 10.42 -8.73
CA ALA A 339 -9.26 11.07 -9.95
C ALA A 339 -8.35 10.87 -11.18
N THR A 340 -7.04 10.72 -10.97
CA THR A 340 -6.10 10.41 -12.06
C THR A 340 -6.23 8.95 -12.46
N LEU A 341 -6.20 8.05 -11.48
CA LEU A 341 -6.34 6.62 -11.68
C LEU A 341 -7.66 6.24 -12.36
N THR A 342 -8.76 6.94 -12.08
CA THR A 342 -10.04 6.75 -12.79
C THR A 342 -9.89 6.94 -14.29
N ARG A 343 -9.17 7.99 -14.73
CA ARG A 343 -8.91 8.22 -16.16
C ARG A 343 -8.03 7.14 -16.76
N ASP A 344 -7.05 6.64 -16.01
CA ASP A 344 -6.18 5.56 -16.45
C ASP A 344 -6.97 4.24 -16.59
N ILE A 345 -7.90 3.96 -15.66
CA ILE A 345 -8.83 2.82 -15.76
C ILE A 345 -9.71 2.95 -17.00
N GLU A 346 -10.25 4.13 -17.29
CA GLU A 346 -11.06 4.37 -18.49
C GLU A 346 -10.26 4.13 -19.78
N ALA A 347 -9.02 4.62 -19.84
CA ALA A 347 -8.12 4.40 -20.98
C ALA A 347 -7.76 2.92 -21.14
N ALA A 348 -7.38 2.25 -20.06
CA ALA A 348 -7.07 0.82 -20.05
C ALA A 348 -8.28 -0.02 -20.48
N TRP A 349 -9.48 0.36 -20.03
CA TRP A 349 -10.72 -0.28 -20.42
C TRP A 349 -11.02 -0.11 -21.91
N ASN A 350 -10.80 1.08 -22.46
CA ASN A 350 -10.94 1.32 -23.90
C ASN A 350 -9.97 0.46 -24.72
N THR A 351 -8.72 0.32 -24.27
CA THR A 351 -7.72 -0.56 -24.90
C THR A 351 -8.18 -2.02 -24.87
N TYR A 352 -8.62 -2.51 -23.71
CA TYR A 352 -9.18 -3.87 -23.58
C TYR A 352 -10.35 -4.10 -24.54
N GLU A 353 -11.31 -3.17 -24.61
CA GLU A 353 -12.47 -3.28 -25.51
C GLU A 353 -12.06 -3.26 -26.99
N THR A 354 -11.07 -2.45 -27.35
CA THR A 354 -10.53 -2.39 -28.73
C THR A 354 -9.90 -3.72 -29.13
N VAL A 355 -9.10 -4.34 -28.26
CA VAL A 355 -8.50 -5.66 -28.49
C VAL A 355 -9.57 -6.74 -28.55
N ARG A 356 -10.56 -6.71 -27.65
CA ARG A 356 -11.69 -7.66 -27.65
C ARG A 356 -12.49 -7.61 -28.95
N VAL A 357 -12.94 -6.42 -29.38
CA VAL A 357 -13.73 -6.25 -30.61
C VAL A 357 -12.93 -6.64 -31.84
N SER A 358 -11.63 -6.32 -31.87
CA SER A 358 -10.75 -6.74 -32.97
C SER A 358 -10.61 -8.27 -33.03
N GLY A 359 -10.52 -8.93 -31.88
CA GLY A 359 -10.54 -10.39 -31.76
C GLY A 359 -11.84 -11.00 -32.28
N GLU A 360 -13.00 -10.47 -31.88
CA GLU A 360 -14.31 -10.93 -32.34
C GLU A 360 -14.48 -10.85 -33.86
N LEU A 361 -13.96 -9.79 -34.47
CA LEU A 361 -13.95 -9.66 -35.93
C LEU A 361 -13.09 -10.73 -36.60
N VAL A 362 -11.88 -10.99 -36.07
CA VAL A 362 -10.98 -12.03 -36.59
C VAL A 362 -11.64 -13.42 -36.46
N ASP A 363 -12.25 -13.72 -35.32
CA ASP A 363 -12.96 -14.98 -35.08
C ASP A 363 -14.13 -15.17 -36.05
N LEU A 364 -14.88 -14.09 -36.32
CA LEU A 364 -15.96 -14.11 -37.30
C LEU A 364 -15.45 -14.37 -38.73
N VAL A 365 -14.35 -13.73 -39.15
CA VAL A 365 -13.74 -13.95 -40.46
C VAL A 365 -13.24 -15.39 -40.60
N GLN A 366 -12.54 -15.92 -39.60
CA GLN A 366 -12.05 -17.29 -39.60
C GLN A 366 -13.17 -18.33 -39.57
N SER A 367 -14.26 -18.07 -38.84
CA SER A 367 -15.43 -18.96 -38.81
C SER A 367 -16.17 -18.95 -40.16
N SER A 368 -16.32 -17.78 -40.79
CA SER A 368 -16.86 -17.67 -42.15
C SER A 368 -15.99 -18.40 -43.18
N GLN A 369 -14.66 -18.28 -43.10
CA GLN A 369 -13.74 -19.00 -43.98
C GLN A 369 -13.87 -20.52 -43.82
N ARG A 370 -13.94 -21.02 -42.58
CA ARG A 370 -14.15 -22.45 -42.29
C ARG A 370 -15.48 -22.95 -42.83
N LEU A 371 -16.56 -22.17 -42.65
CA LEU A 371 -17.87 -22.51 -43.19
C LEU A 371 -17.85 -22.58 -44.72
N ILE A 372 -17.25 -21.60 -45.40
CA ILE A 372 -17.11 -21.58 -46.86
C ILE A 372 -16.27 -22.77 -47.35
N SER A 373 -15.13 -23.06 -46.73
CA SER A 373 -14.31 -24.24 -47.06
C SER A 373 -15.08 -25.55 -46.88
N SER A 374 -15.85 -25.67 -45.80
CA SER A 374 -16.67 -26.86 -45.52
C SER A 374 -17.85 -27.03 -46.49
N LEU A 375 -18.35 -25.93 -47.08
CA LEU A 375 -19.37 -25.96 -48.13
C LEU A 375 -18.76 -26.37 -49.48
N ILE A 376 -17.57 -25.85 -49.80
CA ILE A 376 -16.81 -26.22 -51.01
C ILE A 376 -16.41 -27.71 -50.99
N GLU A 377 -16.06 -28.26 -49.82
CA GLU A 377 -15.76 -29.69 -49.66
C GLU A 377 -17.00 -30.61 -49.76
N ARG A 378 -18.21 -30.05 -49.76
CA ARG A 378 -19.48 -30.81 -49.71
C ARG A 378 -20.33 -30.68 -50.98
N GLU A 379 -19.86 -29.96 -52.00
CA GLU A 379 -20.39 -30.03 -53.36
C GLU A 379 -19.75 -31.21 -54.14
N VAL A 380 -20.60 -31.90 -54.90
CA VAL A 380 -20.38 -33.21 -55.55
C VAL A 380 -19.15 -33.22 -56.49
N PRO A 381 -18.32 -34.28 -56.49
CA PRO A 381 -17.19 -34.39 -57.42
C PRO A 381 -17.68 -34.66 -58.85
N ALA A 382 -17.24 -33.83 -59.80
CA ALA A 382 -17.35 -34.14 -61.23
C ALA A 382 -16.14 -34.96 -61.70
N LEU A 383 -16.40 -35.99 -62.52
CA LEU A 383 -15.38 -36.80 -63.21
C LEU A 383 -14.46 -35.90 -64.07
N ARG A 384 -13.14 -36.00 -63.83
CA ARG A 384 -12.10 -35.27 -64.57
C ARG A 384 -12.00 -35.71 -66.04
N PRO A 385 -11.65 -34.77 -66.92
CA PRO A 385 -10.44 -34.94 -67.72
C PRO A 385 -9.31 -34.02 -67.21
N PHE A 386 -8.10 -34.56 -67.27
CA PHE A 386 -6.86 -33.95 -66.85
C PHE A 386 -6.47 -32.74 -67.72
N GLN A 387 -6.23 -31.59 -67.08
CA GLN A 387 -5.34 -30.53 -67.59
C GLN A 387 -4.48 -30.00 -66.44
N ASN A 388 -3.20 -29.78 -66.73
CA ASN A 388 -2.10 -29.84 -65.79
C ASN A 388 -1.61 -28.44 -65.40
N LEU A 389 -2.02 -27.97 -64.21
CA LEU A 389 -1.48 -26.75 -63.57
C LEU A 389 -0.76 -27.06 -62.25
N GLU A 390 -0.87 -28.29 -61.76
CA GLU A 390 -0.08 -28.82 -60.64
C GLU A 390 1.40 -28.98 -61.04
N MET A 391 1.71 -29.23 -62.32
CA MET A 391 3.09 -29.17 -62.82
C MET A 391 3.70 -27.76 -62.81
N GLN A 392 2.94 -26.66 -62.89
CA GLN A 392 3.52 -25.31 -62.93
C GLN A 392 4.04 -24.81 -61.58
N ARG A 393 3.42 -25.22 -60.46
CA ARG A 393 3.89 -24.87 -59.10
C ARG A 393 5.00 -25.79 -58.62
N GLU A 394 4.98 -27.07 -59.01
CA GLU A 394 6.10 -27.99 -58.74
C GLU A 394 7.35 -27.63 -59.57
N PHE A 395 7.21 -27.06 -60.78
CA PHE A 395 8.34 -26.47 -61.53
C PHE A 395 8.95 -25.23 -60.84
N GLN A 396 8.15 -24.39 -60.17
CA GLN A 396 8.66 -23.23 -59.42
C GLN A 396 9.46 -23.64 -58.18
N LYS A 397 9.03 -24.67 -57.45
CA LYS A 397 9.79 -25.26 -56.33
C LYS A 397 11.11 -25.91 -56.77
N LEU A 398 11.13 -26.60 -57.91
CA LEU A 398 12.34 -27.22 -58.48
C LEU A 398 13.38 -26.17 -58.95
N THR A 399 12.91 -25.02 -59.47
CA THR A 399 13.78 -23.93 -59.97
C THR A 399 14.48 -23.17 -58.84
N GLU A 400 13.84 -23.03 -57.66
CA GLU A 400 14.44 -22.39 -56.47
C GLU A 400 15.42 -23.29 -55.72
N GLN A 401 15.28 -24.62 -55.83
CA GLN A 401 16.22 -25.58 -55.26
C GLN A 401 17.51 -25.69 -56.09
N LEU A 402 17.42 -25.60 -57.43
CA LEU A 402 18.60 -25.60 -58.31
C LEU A 402 19.42 -24.29 -58.22
N ARG A 403 18.78 -23.15 -57.95
CA ARG A 403 19.47 -21.85 -57.72
C ARG A 403 20.31 -21.78 -56.45
N ARG A 404 20.12 -22.71 -55.51
CA ARG A 404 20.89 -22.81 -54.25
C ARG A 404 22.04 -23.82 -54.29
N ALA A 405 22.14 -24.61 -55.37
CA ALA A 405 23.23 -25.56 -55.58
C ALA A 405 24.39 -24.99 -56.44
N GLU A 406 24.28 -23.75 -56.93
CA GLU A 406 25.33 -23.03 -57.68
C GLU A 406 25.68 -21.68 -57.02
N GLY A 407 26.01 -21.74 -55.72
CA GLY A 407 26.81 -20.73 -55.04
C GLY A 407 28.14 -21.33 -54.65
#